data_AF-A0A132BCA9-F1
#
_entry.id   AF-A0A132BCA9-F1
#
_cell.length_a   1.000
_cell.length_b   1.000
_cell.length_c   1.000
_cell.angle_alpha   90.00
_cell.angle_beta   90.00
_cell.angle_gamma   90.00
#
_symmetry.space_group_name_H-M   'P 1'
#
loop_
_entity.id
_entity.type
_entity.pdbx_description
1 polymer ?
#
loop_
_entity_poly.entity_id
_entity_poly.type
_entity_poly.pdbx_seq_one_letter_code
_entity_poly.pdbx_strand_id
1 'polypeptide(L)'
;MVREGYRVQYEASNFTWTMKFAGRDKNMLYCFLRDMSETKIATQKIKYNARLQKGASRELKNNIWEDVSVKIGKVNGIGDKIEKVNFLKWIDVSLDLNRPLKMIDTPHGQLILDDAFKGRIYLKGLLLENSSTTKPFQFGYNFFNGTVDRDRKGLTHSSEEVSVLAQIWAAAIWSNEQDTLEKYVLMLRRQEAADVDQTEAYMSDATAKKVWEHLVMIDSEKKSFYHDRRNGDKDIEIIQSSLKKEPEQLPGSLWDALRKF
;
A
#
# COMPACT_ATOMS: atom_id res chain seq x y z
N MET A 1 9.94 -29.35 6.29
CA MET A 1 10.27 -28.46 7.41
C MET A 1 8.98 -28.09 8.13
N VAL A 2 9.03 -28.01 9.45
CA VAL A 2 7.98 -27.40 10.27
C VAL A 2 8.60 -26.14 10.85
N ARG A 3 7.98 -24.99 10.66
CA ARG A 3 8.43 -23.69 11.18
C ARG A 3 7.29 -23.10 12.01
N GLU A 4 7.59 -22.70 13.25
CA GLU A 4 6.58 -22.23 14.20
C GLU A 4 5.37 -23.19 14.33
N GLY A 5 5.62 -24.51 14.33
CA GLY A 5 4.56 -25.53 14.38
C GLY A 5 3.86 -25.83 13.04
N TYR A 6 4.04 -25.00 12.01
CA TYR A 6 3.36 -25.17 10.72
C TYR A 6 4.25 -25.84 9.65
N ARG A 7 3.68 -26.82 8.94
CA ARG A 7 4.34 -27.43 7.78
C ARG A 7 3.97 -26.65 6.51
N VAL A 8 4.95 -26.43 5.63
CA VAL A 8 4.72 -25.86 4.29
C VAL A 8 5.01 -26.93 3.23
N GLN A 9 4.12 -27.04 2.26
CA GLN A 9 4.24 -27.91 1.09
C GLN A 9 3.70 -27.20 -0.14
N TYR A 10 4.41 -27.29 -1.26
CA TYR A 10 3.92 -26.80 -2.54
C TYR A 10 3.53 -27.97 -3.43
N GLU A 11 2.55 -27.75 -4.29
CA GLU A 11 2.13 -28.71 -5.31
C GLU A 11 1.98 -27.95 -6.63
N ALA A 12 2.76 -28.36 -7.63
CA ALA A 12 2.77 -27.76 -8.96
C ALA A 12 3.46 -28.70 -9.96
N SER A 13 3.05 -28.62 -11.23
CA SER A 13 3.68 -29.32 -12.35
C SER A 13 3.80 -30.83 -12.15
N ASN A 14 2.82 -31.47 -11.52
CA ASN A 14 2.82 -32.90 -11.12
C ASN A 14 3.76 -33.27 -9.96
N PHE A 15 4.43 -32.30 -9.34
CA PHE A 15 5.35 -32.53 -8.22
C PHE A 15 4.78 -32.00 -6.91
N THR A 16 5.11 -32.70 -5.83
CA THR A 16 5.07 -32.17 -4.47
C THR A 16 6.45 -31.65 -4.09
N TRP A 17 6.51 -30.40 -3.62
CA TRP A 17 7.76 -29.73 -3.29
C TRP A 17 7.80 -29.55 -1.77
N THR A 18 8.91 -29.93 -1.16
CA THR A 18 9.13 -29.76 0.27
C THR A 18 10.49 -29.12 0.52
N MET A 19 10.49 -28.09 1.35
CA MET A 19 11.72 -27.44 1.79
C MET A 19 12.18 -28.06 3.11
N LYS A 20 13.48 -28.37 3.22
CA LYS A 20 14.10 -28.81 4.48
C LYS A 20 15.61 -28.53 4.49
N PHE A 21 16.12 -28.19 5.67
CA PHE A 21 17.55 -28.20 5.97
C PHE A 21 18.04 -29.66 5.99
N ALA A 22 18.81 -30.04 4.98
CA ALA A 22 19.19 -31.45 4.72
C ALA A 22 20.36 -31.51 3.73
N GLY A 23 20.56 -32.64 3.05
CA GLY A 23 21.58 -32.75 2.00
C GLY A 23 22.99 -32.92 2.54
N ARG A 24 23.99 -32.44 1.78
CA ARG A 24 25.42 -32.51 2.16
C ARG A 24 25.76 -31.51 3.27
N ASP A 25 25.15 -30.33 3.23
CA ASP A 25 25.26 -29.31 4.28
C ASP A 25 23.91 -29.15 4.99
N LYS A 26 23.85 -29.58 6.25
CA LYS A 26 22.63 -29.50 7.07
C LYS A 26 22.21 -28.07 7.40
N ASN A 27 23.04 -27.06 7.14
CA ASN A 27 22.69 -25.65 7.33
C ASN A 27 22.11 -24.99 6.07
N MET A 28 22.10 -25.70 4.94
CA MET A 28 21.56 -25.21 3.68
C MET A 28 20.12 -25.68 3.48
N LEU A 29 19.24 -24.77 3.04
CA LEU A 29 17.85 -25.08 2.73
C LEU A 29 17.77 -25.71 1.34
N TYR A 30 17.30 -26.95 1.25
CA TYR A 30 17.10 -27.66 -0.02
C TYR A 30 15.62 -27.82 -0.35
N CYS A 31 15.32 -27.73 -1.65
CA CYS A 31 14.02 -28.09 -2.22
C CYS A 31 14.05 -29.55 -2.69
N PHE A 32 13.13 -30.36 -2.19
CA PHE A 32 12.94 -31.74 -2.62
C PHE A 32 11.66 -31.86 -3.43
N LEU A 33 11.81 -32.31 -4.67
CA LEU A 33 10.71 -32.61 -5.57
C LEU A 33 10.39 -34.10 -5.48
N ARG A 34 9.09 -34.41 -5.34
CA ARG A 34 8.58 -35.77 -5.38
C ARG A 34 7.48 -35.86 -6.42
N ASP A 35 7.63 -36.77 -7.37
CA ASP A 35 6.60 -37.07 -8.34
C ASP A 35 5.31 -37.53 -7.67
N MET A 36 4.20 -36.96 -8.12
CA MET A 36 2.92 -37.60 -7.91
C MET A 36 2.76 -38.75 -8.90
N SER A 37 2.27 -39.87 -8.39
CA SER A 37 2.02 -41.06 -9.18
C SER A 37 1.18 -40.73 -10.43
N GLU A 38 1.71 -41.07 -11.60
CA GLU A 38 1.08 -40.80 -12.90
C GLU A 38 -0.34 -41.38 -12.98
N THR A 39 -0.55 -42.58 -12.44
CA THR A 39 -1.87 -43.21 -12.39
C THR A 39 -2.86 -42.41 -11.54
N LYS A 40 -2.41 -41.80 -10.43
CA LYS A 40 -3.24 -40.90 -9.63
C LYS A 40 -3.59 -39.63 -10.39
N ILE A 41 -2.63 -39.03 -11.09
CA ILE A 41 -2.85 -37.82 -11.89
C ILE A 41 -3.81 -38.11 -13.04
N ALA A 42 -3.60 -39.19 -13.78
CA ALA A 42 -4.48 -39.61 -14.87
C ALA A 42 -5.92 -39.82 -14.37
N THR A 43 -6.08 -40.51 -13.24
CA THR A 43 -7.40 -40.70 -12.62
C THR A 43 -8.06 -39.37 -12.25
N GLN A 44 -7.30 -38.42 -11.70
CA GLN A 44 -7.83 -37.09 -11.35
C GLN A 44 -8.22 -36.30 -12.59
N LYS A 45 -7.41 -36.31 -13.66
CA LYS A 45 -7.72 -35.67 -14.94
C LYS A 45 -8.98 -36.23 -15.58
N ILE A 46 -9.15 -37.56 -15.61
CA ILE A 46 -10.36 -38.21 -16.14
C ILE A 46 -11.60 -37.75 -15.37
N LYS A 47 -11.55 -37.76 -14.02
CA LYS A 47 -12.65 -37.30 -13.18
C LYS A 47 -12.97 -35.82 -13.40
N TYR A 48 -11.95 -34.98 -13.54
CA TYR A 48 -12.11 -33.55 -13.80
C TYR A 48 -12.75 -33.30 -15.18
N ASN A 49 -12.25 -33.94 -16.23
CA ASN A 49 -12.79 -33.81 -17.59
C ASN A 49 -14.24 -34.30 -17.69
N ALA A 50 -14.57 -35.42 -17.06
CA ALA A 50 -15.94 -35.92 -17.01
C ALA A 50 -16.91 -34.95 -16.30
N ARG A 51 -16.42 -34.13 -15.37
CA ARG A 51 -17.20 -33.07 -14.73
C ARG A 51 -17.38 -31.86 -15.63
N LEU A 52 -16.32 -31.42 -16.31
CA LEU A 52 -16.42 -30.31 -17.28
C LEU A 52 -17.40 -30.65 -18.41
N GLN A 53 -17.39 -31.89 -18.90
CA GLN A 53 -18.35 -32.36 -19.92
C GLN A 53 -19.81 -32.31 -19.44
N LYS A 54 -20.05 -32.37 -18.12
CA LYS A 54 -21.38 -32.22 -17.52
C LYS A 54 -21.73 -30.76 -17.20
N GLY A 55 -20.92 -29.79 -17.64
CA GLY A 55 -21.13 -28.36 -17.41
C GLY A 55 -20.80 -27.89 -15.98
N ALA A 56 -20.09 -28.70 -15.19
CA ALA A 56 -19.72 -28.29 -13.83
C ALA A 56 -18.63 -27.20 -13.85
N SER A 57 -18.80 -26.17 -13.01
CA SER A 57 -17.80 -25.12 -12.82
C SER A 57 -16.56 -25.60 -12.06
N ARG A 58 -15.47 -24.84 -12.17
CA ARG A 58 -14.23 -25.06 -11.44
C ARG A 58 -14.46 -24.99 -9.93
N GLU A 59 -13.97 -26.00 -9.20
CA GLU A 59 -13.96 -26.00 -7.74
C GLU A 59 -12.75 -25.23 -7.19
N LEU A 60 -12.85 -24.83 -5.91
CA LEU A 60 -11.72 -24.36 -5.09
C LEU A 60 -10.83 -25.54 -4.66
N LYS A 61 -10.45 -26.37 -5.61
CA LYS A 61 -9.58 -27.53 -5.43
C LYS A 61 -8.46 -27.45 -6.45
N ASN A 62 -7.23 -27.61 -5.97
CA ASN A 62 -6.06 -27.53 -6.82
C ASN A 62 -5.96 -28.75 -7.74
N ASN A 63 -5.64 -28.49 -9.00
CA ASN A 63 -5.23 -29.49 -9.97
C ASN A 63 -3.70 -29.38 -10.13
N ILE A 64 -2.96 -30.31 -9.53
CA ILE A 64 -1.48 -30.24 -9.47
C ILE A 64 -0.79 -30.18 -10.85
N TRP A 65 -1.47 -30.54 -11.94
CA TRP A 65 -0.94 -30.50 -13.30
C TRP A 65 -1.04 -29.14 -14.00
N GLU A 66 -1.79 -28.19 -13.43
CA GLU A 66 -2.05 -26.88 -14.04
C GLU A 66 -1.98 -25.72 -13.03
N ASP A 67 -2.30 -26.00 -11.75
CA ASP A 67 -2.26 -25.02 -10.68
C ASP A 67 -0.95 -25.08 -9.89
N VAL A 68 -0.59 -23.94 -9.31
CA VAL A 68 0.32 -23.88 -8.18
C VAL A 68 -0.51 -23.76 -6.91
N SER A 69 -0.24 -24.61 -5.92
CA SER A 69 -0.87 -24.49 -4.60
C SER A 69 0.15 -24.57 -3.49
N VAL A 70 -0.09 -23.75 -2.46
CA VAL A 70 0.71 -23.71 -1.23
C VAL A 70 -0.16 -24.20 -0.09
N LYS A 71 0.27 -25.25 0.59
CA LYS A 71 -0.40 -25.82 1.76
C LYS A 71 0.41 -25.50 2.99
N ILE A 72 -0.20 -24.79 3.94
CA ILE A 72 0.42 -24.38 5.19
C ILE A 72 -0.40 -24.94 6.35
N GLY A 73 0.29 -25.39 7.41
CA GLY A 73 -0.33 -25.90 8.63
C GLY A 73 -0.20 -27.42 8.76
N LYS A 74 -1.30 -28.11 9.06
CA LYS A 74 -1.34 -29.57 9.21
C LYS A 74 -1.46 -30.25 7.85
N VAL A 75 -0.35 -30.73 7.32
CA VAL A 75 -0.28 -31.40 6.01
C VAL A 75 0.11 -32.87 6.18
N ASN A 76 -0.76 -33.78 5.72
CA ASN A 76 -0.60 -35.24 5.87
C ASN A 76 -0.37 -35.67 7.32
N GLY A 77 -1.11 -35.06 8.25
CA GLY A 77 -1.01 -35.37 9.68
C GLY A 77 0.15 -34.68 10.42
N ILE A 78 1.03 -33.96 9.72
CA ILE A 78 2.22 -33.31 10.30
C ILE A 78 2.01 -31.79 10.38
N GLY A 79 2.34 -31.20 11.53
CA GLY A 79 2.20 -29.78 11.82
C GLY A 79 0.84 -29.43 12.45
N ASP A 80 0.72 -28.16 12.83
CA ASP A 80 -0.45 -27.64 13.56
C ASP A 80 -1.52 -27.08 12.63
N LYS A 81 -2.78 -27.17 13.08
CA LYS A 81 -3.89 -26.53 12.38
C LYS A 81 -3.77 -25.02 12.55
N ILE A 82 -3.92 -24.28 11.47
CA ILE A 82 -3.96 -22.82 11.53
C ILE A 82 -5.39 -22.40 11.90
N GLU A 83 -5.50 -21.62 12.97
CA GLU A 83 -6.77 -20.97 13.30
C GLU A 83 -7.12 -19.91 12.26
N LYS A 84 -8.41 -19.76 11.96
CA LYS A 84 -8.89 -18.81 10.95
C LYS A 84 -8.36 -17.39 11.20
N VAL A 85 -8.32 -16.95 12.46
CA VAL A 85 -7.82 -15.62 12.84
C VAL A 85 -6.35 -15.42 12.46
N ASN A 86 -5.50 -16.43 12.67
CA ASN A 86 -4.08 -16.35 12.35
C ASN A 86 -3.87 -16.38 10.83
N PHE A 87 -4.64 -17.20 10.12
CA PHE A 87 -4.60 -17.25 8.67
C PHE A 87 -5.00 -15.90 8.04
N LEU A 88 -6.06 -15.26 8.54
CA LEU A 88 -6.49 -13.95 8.06
C LEU A 88 -5.44 -12.87 8.34
N LYS A 89 -4.77 -12.91 9.50
CA LYS A 89 -3.63 -12.01 9.79
C LYS A 89 -2.49 -12.20 8.80
N TRP A 90 -2.19 -13.44 8.40
CA TRP A 90 -1.12 -13.70 7.42
C TRP A 90 -1.49 -13.24 6.01
N ILE A 91 -2.77 -13.27 5.65
CA ILE A 91 -3.25 -12.75 4.37
C ILE A 91 -3.20 -11.21 4.34
N ASP A 92 -3.42 -10.56 5.48
CA ASP A 92 -3.50 -9.11 5.60
C ASP A 92 -2.21 -8.37 5.19
N VAL A 93 -1.08 -9.09 5.13
CA VAL A 93 0.22 -8.54 4.71
C VAL A 93 0.37 -8.41 3.19
N SER A 94 -0.57 -8.92 2.39
CA SER A 94 -0.49 -8.91 0.94
C SER A 94 -1.72 -8.27 0.32
N LEU A 95 -1.53 -7.22 -0.50
CA LEU A 95 -2.62 -6.56 -1.23
C LEU A 95 -3.28 -7.45 -2.26
N ASP A 96 -2.54 -8.40 -2.85
CA ASP A 96 -3.09 -9.32 -3.85
C ASP A 96 -4.07 -10.32 -3.21
N LEU A 97 -3.87 -10.64 -1.93
CA LEU A 97 -4.71 -11.57 -1.18
C LEU A 97 -5.80 -10.84 -0.38
N ASN A 98 -5.53 -9.62 0.10
CA ASN A 98 -6.49 -8.74 0.75
C ASN A 98 -6.57 -7.41 -0.01
N ARG A 99 -7.39 -7.37 -1.06
CA ARG A 99 -7.44 -6.22 -1.98
C ARG A 99 -8.35 -5.10 -1.45
N PRO A 100 -7.87 -3.85 -1.40
CA PRO A 100 -8.70 -2.69 -1.04
C PRO A 100 -9.83 -2.47 -2.05
N LEU A 101 -10.96 -1.93 -1.59
CA LEU A 101 -12.09 -1.58 -2.46
C LEU A 101 -11.91 -0.24 -3.18
N LYS A 102 -11.24 0.71 -2.53
CA LYS A 102 -11.02 2.07 -3.04
C LYS A 102 -9.53 2.36 -3.15
N MET A 103 -9.04 2.41 -4.38
CA MET A 103 -7.63 2.64 -4.68
C MET A 103 -7.49 3.38 -6.00
N ILE A 104 -6.51 4.27 -6.07
CA ILE A 104 -6.16 5.04 -7.26
C ILE A 104 -4.78 4.58 -7.72
N ASP A 105 -4.72 4.09 -8.97
CA ASP A 105 -3.48 3.70 -9.62
C ASP A 105 -2.76 4.94 -10.18
N THR A 106 -1.47 5.08 -9.87
CA THR A 106 -0.63 6.14 -10.41
C THR A 106 0.65 5.53 -11.01
N PRO A 107 1.40 6.26 -11.85
CA PRO A 107 2.68 5.77 -12.37
C PRO A 107 3.73 5.47 -11.29
N HIS A 108 3.58 6.07 -10.10
CA HIS A 108 4.58 6.03 -9.03
C HIS A 108 4.22 5.03 -7.92
N GLY A 109 2.99 4.53 -7.92
CA GLY A 109 2.45 3.66 -6.90
C GLY A 109 0.93 3.74 -6.85
N GLN A 110 0.33 3.27 -5.76
CA GLN A 110 -1.11 3.31 -5.57
C GLN A 110 -1.45 4.05 -4.27
N LEU A 111 -2.46 4.92 -4.35
CA LEU A 111 -3.08 5.56 -3.19
C LEU A 111 -4.29 4.75 -2.76
N ILE A 112 -4.32 4.28 -1.51
CA ILE A 112 -5.40 3.47 -0.96
C ILE A 112 -6.27 4.36 -0.06
N LEU A 113 -7.53 4.54 -0.47
CA LEU A 113 -8.52 5.39 0.21
C LEU A 113 -9.44 4.61 1.16
N ASP A 114 -9.23 3.30 1.27
CA ASP A 114 -10.00 2.42 2.14
C ASP A 114 -9.51 2.52 3.59
N ASP A 115 -10.40 2.89 4.51
CA ASP A 115 -10.08 3.13 5.92
C ASP A 115 -9.48 1.89 6.60
N ALA A 116 -9.83 0.68 6.14
CA ALA A 116 -9.24 -0.56 6.66
C ALA A 116 -7.73 -0.67 6.42
N PHE A 117 -7.20 0.09 5.45
CA PHE A 117 -5.79 0.13 5.06
C PHE A 117 -5.09 1.41 5.48
N LYS A 118 -5.77 2.28 6.25
CA LYS A 118 -5.19 3.50 6.80
C LYS A 118 -3.90 3.20 7.57
N GLY A 119 -2.87 4.01 7.34
CA GLY A 119 -1.60 3.86 8.04
C GLY A 119 -0.66 2.81 7.45
N ARG A 120 -1.10 2.05 6.43
CA ARG A 120 -0.36 0.90 5.91
C ARG A 120 0.43 1.28 4.67
N ILE A 121 1.72 0.93 4.68
CA ILE A 121 2.60 1.10 3.53
C ILE A 121 2.98 -0.27 3.00
N TYR A 122 2.78 -0.46 1.72
CA TYR A 122 3.13 -1.66 0.98
C TYR A 122 4.25 -1.33 -0.01
N LEU A 123 5.12 -2.29 -0.24
CA LEU A 123 6.10 -2.27 -1.33
C LEU A 123 5.85 -3.48 -2.21
N LYS A 124 5.52 -3.25 -3.48
CA LYS A 124 5.21 -4.31 -4.46
C LYS A 124 4.16 -5.29 -3.93
N GLY A 125 3.13 -4.76 -3.29
CA GLY A 125 2.00 -5.53 -2.76
C GLY A 125 2.24 -6.18 -1.39
N LEU A 126 3.40 -5.98 -0.75
CA LEU A 126 3.72 -6.55 0.56
C LEU A 126 3.84 -5.48 1.64
N LEU A 127 3.16 -5.69 2.76
CA LEU A 127 3.11 -4.76 3.89
C LEU A 127 4.49 -4.59 4.53
N LEU A 128 4.87 -3.34 4.80
CA LEU A 128 6.05 -2.99 5.58
C LEU A 128 5.67 -2.94 7.07
N GLU A 129 6.55 -3.46 7.93
CA GLU A 129 6.25 -3.60 9.37
C GLU A 129 6.28 -2.26 10.12
N ASN A 130 7.07 -1.28 9.67
CA ASN A 130 7.18 0.03 10.32
C ASN A 130 7.22 1.16 9.29
N SER A 131 6.59 2.29 9.60
CA SER A 131 6.95 3.57 9.01
C SER A 131 8.07 4.21 9.84
N SER A 132 8.99 4.90 9.18
CA SER A 132 10.05 5.66 9.85
C SER A 132 9.55 7.01 10.43
N THR A 133 8.26 7.31 10.25
CA THR A 133 7.65 8.61 10.50
C THR A 133 7.05 8.70 11.91
N THR A 134 7.15 9.86 12.55
CA THR A 134 6.50 10.12 13.85
C THR A 134 5.02 10.48 13.72
N LYS A 135 4.61 10.99 12.55
CA LYS A 135 3.22 11.29 12.23
C LYS A 135 2.53 10.05 11.65
N PRO A 136 1.23 9.84 11.94
CA PRO A 136 0.46 8.77 11.32
C PRO A 136 0.18 9.09 9.86
N PHE A 137 0.16 8.06 9.02
CA PHE A 137 -0.41 8.17 7.68
C PHE A 137 -1.94 8.14 7.75
N GLN A 138 -2.58 9.07 7.05
CA GLN A 138 -4.04 9.15 6.96
C GLN A 138 -4.60 8.18 5.92
N PHE A 139 -3.78 7.78 4.95
CA PHE A 139 -4.13 6.85 3.88
C PHE A 139 -3.18 5.65 3.84
N GLY A 140 -3.51 4.67 3.00
CA GLY A 140 -2.61 3.55 2.69
C GLY A 140 -1.88 3.79 1.37
N TYR A 141 -0.72 3.16 1.20
CA TYR A 141 0.12 3.34 0.01
C TYR A 141 0.70 2.03 -0.47
N ASN A 142 0.80 1.82 -1.78
CA ASN A 142 1.61 0.75 -2.37
C ASN A 142 2.65 1.34 -3.31
N PHE A 143 3.93 1.25 -2.93
CA PHE A 143 5.01 1.69 -3.77
C PHE A 143 5.42 0.60 -4.76
N PHE A 144 5.67 0.99 -6.02
CA PHE A 144 6.15 0.06 -7.04
C PHE A 144 7.67 -0.12 -6.99
N ASN A 145 8.37 0.90 -6.50
CA ASN A 145 9.82 0.94 -6.38
C ASN A 145 10.22 1.29 -4.95
N GLY A 146 11.42 0.86 -4.55
CA GLY A 146 11.95 1.10 -3.22
C GLY A 146 12.94 0.01 -2.82
N THR A 147 13.88 0.39 -1.96
CA THR A 147 14.81 -0.53 -1.32
C THR A 147 14.44 -0.64 0.15
N VAL A 148 14.41 -1.87 0.67
CA VAL A 148 14.17 -2.15 2.08
C VAL A 148 15.40 -2.81 2.69
N ASP A 149 15.55 -2.69 3.99
CA ASP A 149 16.57 -3.41 4.73
C ASP A 149 16.33 -4.93 4.70
N ARG A 150 17.30 -5.70 5.21
CA ARG A 150 17.23 -7.18 5.23
C ARG A 150 15.96 -7.68 5.93
N ASP A 151 15.50 -6.96 6.94
CA ASP A 151 14.36 -7.33 7.77
C ASP A 151 13.04 -6.76 7.22
N ARG A 152 13.05 -6.04 6.09
CA ARG A 152 11.90 -5.40 5.44
C ARG A 152 11.10 -4.49 6.37
N LYS A 153 11.79 -3.83 7.31
CA LYS A 153 11.15 -3.01 8.34
C LYS A 153 10.64 -1.69 7.82
N GLY A 154 11.25 -1.15 6.76
CA GLY A 154 10.87 0.12 6.15
C GLY A 154 11.74 0.42 4.93
N LEU A 155 11.44 1.53 4.25
CA LEU A 155 12.28 2.03 3.15
C LEU A 155 13.60 2.59 3.69
N THR A 156 14.70 2.33 2.97
CA THR A 156 16.05 2.74 3.39
C THR A 156 16.29 4.26 3.24
N HIS A 157 15.52 4.94 2.39
CA HIS A 157 15.72 6.35 2.07
C HIS A 157 14.45 7.17 2.32
N SER A 158 14.38 7.85 3.46
CA SER A 158 13.21 8.64 3.86
C SER A 158 12.89 9.79 2.89
N SER A 159 13.88 10.40 2.25
CA SER A 159 13.66 11.45 1.25
C SER A 159 13.06 10.92 -0.05
N GLU A 160 13.38 9.68 -0.44
CA GLU A 160 12.76 9.02 -1.60
C GLU A 160 11.30 8.71 -1.31
N GLU A 161 10.97 8.26 -0.10
CA GLU A 161 9.60 8.00 0.35
C GLU A 161 8.71 9.24 0.22
N VAL A 162 9.16 10.36 0.79
CA VAL A 162 8.43 11.64 0.72
C VAL A 162 8.23 12.10 -0.73
N SER A 163 9.28 12.01 -1.56
CA SER A 163 9.18 12.38 -2.98
C SER A 163 8.17 11.52 -3.73
N VAL A 164 8.15 10.21 -3.49
CA VAL A 164 7.20 9.27 -4.10
C VAL A 164 5.77 9.57 -3.62
N LEU A 165 5.57 9.86 -2.33
CA LEU A 165 4.26 10.25 -1.80
C LEU A 165 3.73 11.51 -2.48
N ALA A 166 4.55 12.55 -2.62
CA ALA A 166 4.18 13.77 -3.33
C ALA A 166 3.81 13.50 -4.80
N GLN A 167 4.54 12.61 -5.48
CA GLN A 167 4.24 12.20 -6.86
C GLN A 167 2.95 11.40 -6.97
N ILE A 168 2.67 10.50 -6.02
CA ILE A 168 1.41 9.75 -5.95
C ILE A 168 0.24 10.71 -5.78
N TRP A 169 0.33 11.65 -4.82
CA TRP A 169 -0.73 12.65 -4.62
C TRP A 169 -0.93 13.54 -5.83
N ALA A 170 0.14 14.03 -6.45
CA ALA A 170 0.05 14.84 -7.67
C ALA A 170 -0.68 14.09 -8.80
N ALA A 171 -0.32 12.83 -9.04
CA ALA A 171 -0.95 12.00 -10.07
C ALA A 171 -2.40 11.62 -9.71
N ALA A 172 -2.68 11.36 -8.43
CA ALA A 172 -4.03 11.05 -7.95
C ALA A 172 -4.97 12.27 -8.07
N ILE A 173 -4.48 13.47 -7.75
CA ILE A 173 -5.22 14.73 -7.95
C ILE A 173 -5.50 14.97 -9.43
N TRP A 174 -4.52 14.72 -10.30
CA TRP A 174 -4.71 14.89 -11.73
C TRP A 174 -5.75 13.94 -12.33
N SER A 175 -5.78 12.69 -11.87
CA SER A 175 -6.65 11.64 -12.43
C SER A 175 -8.01 11.52 -11.76
N ASN A 176 -8.12 11.88 -10.48
CA ASN A 176 -9.35 11.79 -9.69
C ASN A 176 -9.44 12.95 -8.68
N GLU A 177 -9.50 14.17 -9.21
CA GLU A 177 -9.51 15.42 -8.44
C GLU A 177 -10.64 15.45 -7.40
N GLN A 178 -11.85 15.01 -7.78
CA GLN A 178 -13.06 15.05 -6.95
C GLN A 178 -12.89 14.27 -5.63
N ASP A 179 -12.19 13.14 -5.67
CA ASP A 179 -12.01 12.30 -4.47
C ASP A 179 -10.75 12.65 -3.67
N THR A 180 -9.82 13.42 -4.21
CA THR A 180 -8.46 13.56 -3.66
C THR A 180 -8.10 14.97 -3.24
N LEU A 181 -8.50 16.00 -4.01
CA LEU A 181 -8.01 17.36 -3.81
C LEU A 181 -8.41 17.92 -2.43
N GLU A 182 -9.68 17.81 -2.05
CA GLU A 182 -10.15 18.27 -0.74
C GLU A 182 -9.41 17.58 0.41
N LYS A 183 -9.21 16.26 0.31
CA LYS A 183 -8.49 15.47 1.33
C LYS A 183 -7.03 15.91 1.44
N TYR A 184 -6.37 16.13 0.30
CA TYR A 184 -5.00 16.61 0.26
C TYR A 184 -4.86 18.01 0.86
N VAL A 185 -5.73 18.95 0.47
CA VAL A 185 -5.74 20.31 1.03
C VAL A 185 -6.01 20.30 2.53
N LEU A 186 -6.94 19.47 3.00
CA LEU A 186 -7.22 19.33 4.43
C LEU A 186 -5.98 18.88 5.21
N MET A 187 -5.25 17.88 4.70
CA MET A 187 -4.00 17.43 5.33
C MET A 187 -2.93 18.52 5.31
N LEU A 188 -2.77 19.24 4.20
CA LEU A 188 -1.82 20.35 4.08
C LEU A 188 -2.13 21.48 5.07
N ARG A 189 -3.41 21.74 5.35
CA ARG A 189 -3.83 22.77 6.31
C ARG A 189 -3.63 22.35 7.76
N ARG A 190 -3.78 21.06 8.08
CA ARG A 190 -3.62 20.54 9.46
C ARG A 190 -2.16 20.23 9.81
N GLN A 191 -1.34 19.79 8.84
CA GLN A 191 0.05 19.39 9.05
C GLN A 191 0.27 18.24 10.06
N GLU A 192 -0.78 17.47 10.35
CA GLU A 192 -0.77 16.35 11.31
C GLU A 192 -0.42 15.00 10.67
N ALA A 193 -0.43 14.93 9.34
CA ALA A 193 -0.31 13.70 8.58
C ALA A 193 1.10 13.54 7.99
N ALA A 194 1.64 12.31 8.01
CA ALA A 194 2.90 12.00 7.33
C ALA A 194 2.78 12.10 5.80
N ASP A 195 1.56 11.95 5.28
CA ASP A 195 1.19 11.99 3.85
C ASP A 195 1.64 13.28 3.14
N VAL A 196 1.77 14.37 3.90
CA VAL A 196 2.09 15.71 3.40
C VAL A 196 3.37 16.27 4.04
N ASP A 197 4.15 15.45 4.72
CA ASP A 197 5.39 15.89 5.34
C ASP A 197 6.38 16.38 4.27
N GLN A 198 7.11 17.47 4.54
CA GLN A 198 8.07 18.09 3.60
C GLN A 198 7.50 18.40 2.20
N THR A 199 6.19 18.65 2.10
CA THR A 199 5.55 18.96 0.82
C THR A 199 6.20 20.16 0.10
N GLU A 200 6.71 21.15 0.82
CA GLU A 200 7.40 22.32 0.27
C GLU A 200 8.58 21.98 -0.64
N ALA A 201 9.26 20.85 -0.38
CA ALA A 201 10.37 20.40 -1.19
C ALA A 201 9.90 19.78 -2.52
N TYR A 202 8.79 19.04 -2.50
CA TYR A 202 8.41 18.11 -3.57
C TYR A 202 7.10 18.45 -4.30
N MET A 203 6.33 19.45 -3.85
CA MET A 203 5.13 19.90 -4.57
C MET A 203 5.48 20.42 -5.97
N SER A 204 4.74 19.97 -6.97
CA SER A 204 4.86 20.45 -8.35
C SER A 204 4.06 21.75 -8.56
N ASP A 205 4.44 22.55 -9.57
CA ASP A 205 3.71 23.77 -9.97
C ASP A 205 2.23 23.48 -10.28
N ALA A 206 1.96 22.42 -11.04
CA ALA A 206 0.60 22.03 -11.39
C ALA A 206 -0.24 21.67 -10.14
N THR A 207 0.35 20.94 -9.19
CA THR A 207 -0.33 20.61 -7.91
C THR A 207 -0.55 21.86 -7.07
N ALA A 208 0.44 22.75 -6.99
CA ALA A 208 0.34 24.00 -6.25
C ALA A 208 -0.80 24.88 -6.78
N LYS A 209 -0.91 25.01 -8.11
CA LYS A 209 -2.02 25.72 -8.77
C LYS A 209 -3.38 25.13 -8.39
N LYS A 210 -3.53 23.80 -8.43
CA LYS A 210 -4.78 23.12 -8.04
C LYS A 210 -5.14 23.36 -6.57
N VAL A 211 -4.16 23.30 -5.68
CA VAL A 211 -4.35 23.61 -4.25
C VAL A 211 -4.77 25.07 -4.07
N TRP A 212 -4.11 26.01 -4.76
CA TRP A 212 -4.46 27.43 -4.71
C TRP A 212 -5.87 27.71 -5.23
N GLU A 213 -6.22 27.17 -6.40
CA GLU A 213 -7.56 27.25 -6.97
C GLU A 213 -8.62 26.75 -5.99
N HIS A 214 -8.37 25.62 -5.33
CA HIS A 214 -9.28 25.07 -4.33
C HIS A 214 -9.44 25.98 -3.11
N LEU A 215 -8.35 26.56 -2.59
CA LEU A 215 -8.39 27.52 -1.49
C LEU A 215 -9.21 28.78 -1.84
N VAL A 216 -9.06 29.29 -3.07
CA VAL A 216 -9.84 30.43 -3.56
C VAL A 216 -11.31 30.06 -3.79
N MET A 217 -11.60 28.82 -4.21
CA MET A 217 -12.97 28.35 -4.36
C MET A 217 -13.72 28.22 -3.02
N ILE A 218 -13.04 27.76 -1.97
CA ILE A 218 -13.63 27.68 -0.62
C ILE A 218 -13.97 29.08 -0.09
N ASP A 219 -13.13 30.08 -0.37
CA ASP A 219 -13.39 31.49 -0.09
C ASP A 219 -14.02 32.19 -1.31
N SER A 220 -15.19 31.72 -1.75
CA SER A 220 -15.86 32.24 -2.95
C SER A 220 -16.19 33.73 -2.89
N GLU A 221 -16.38 34.26 -1.68
CA GLU A 221 -16.66 35.68 -1.42
C GLU A 221 -15.38 36.54 -1.40
N LYS A 222 -14.20 35.91 -1.53
CA LYS A 222 -12.89 36.54 -1.47
C LYS A 222 -12.73 37.39 -0.22
N LYS A 223 -13.22 36.92 0.91
CA LYS A 223 -13.13 37.61 2.20
C LYS A 223 -11.76 37.40 2.82
N SER A 224 -11.16 36.23 2.63
CA SER A 224 -9.88 35.89 3.21
C SER A 224 -8.71 36.56 2.50
N PHE A 225 -7.66 36.81 3.27
CA PHE A 225 -6.32 37.08 2.80
C PHE A 225 -5.37 36.09 3.44
N TYR A 226 -4.82 35.20 2.63
CA TYR A 226 -3.90 34.18 3.10
C TYR A 226 -2.53 34.79 3.42
N HIS A 227 -1.98 34.46 4.59
CA HIS A 227 -0.65 34.93 5.02
C HIS A 227 0.13 33.84 5.77
N ASP A 228 1.43 34.08 5.96
CA ASP A 228 2.28 33.18 6.73
C ASP A 228 2.41 33.59 8.20
N ARG A 229 3.09 32.73 8.97
CA ARG A 229 3.36 32.97 10.39
C ARG A 229 4.51 33.95 10.65
N ARG A 230 5.36 34.23 9.65
CA ARG A 230 6.65 34.91 9.87
C ARG A 230 6.46 36.36 10.29
N ASN A 231 5.42 37.02 9.80
CA ASN A 231 5.14 38.44 10.09
C ASN A 231 3.91 38.69 10.98
N GLY A 232 3.22 37.64 11.42
CA GLY A 232 2.27 37.65 12.55
C GLY A 232 1.32 38.85 12.65
N ASP A 233 1.25 39.45 13.84
CA ASP A 233 0.30 40.52 14.21
C ASP A 233 0.33 41.76 13.30
N LYS A 234 1.49 42.06 12.70
CA LYS A 234 1.63 43.20 11.77
C LYS A 234 0.87 42.97 10.48
N ASP A 235 0.95 41.76 9.93
CA ASP A 235 0.21 41.41 8.73
C ASP A 235 -1.30 41.42 9.01
N ILE A 236 -1.72 40.91 10.18
CA ILE A 236 -3.12 40.91 10.61
C ILE A 236 -3.69 42.35 10.64
N GLU A 237 -2.99 43.29 11.28
CA GLU A 237 -3.44 44.68 11.38
C GLU A 237 -3.55 45.33 9.99
N ILE A 238 -2.55 45.13 9.13
CA ILE A 238 -2.56 45.68 7.75
C ILE A 238 -3.69 45.06 6.92
N ILE A 239 -3.88 43.74 7.00
CA ILE A 239 -4.92 43.02 6.25
C ILE A 239 -6.30 43.55 6.64
N GLN A 240 -6.57 43.70 7.93
CA GLN A 240 -7.87 44.17 8.41
C GLN A 240 -8.09 45.66 8.13
N SER A 241 -7.11 46.52 8.44
CA SER A 241 -7.24 47.97 8.32
C SER A 241 -7.17 48.48 6.88
N SER A 242 -6.27 47.93 6.07
CA SER A 242 -5.95 48.44 4.74
C SER A 242 -6.64 47.65 3.63
N LEU A 243 -6.63 46.31 3.73
CA LEU A 243 -7.23 45.44 2.69
C LEU A 243 -8.71 45.14 2.93
N LYS A 244 -9.23 45.42 4.13
CA LYS A 244 -10.61 45.13 4.56
C LYS A 244 -10.98 43.66 4.32
N LYS A 245 -10.03 42.77 4.59
CA LYS A 245 -10.15 41.32 4.44
C LYS A 245 -9.95 40.62 5.78
N GLU A 246 -10.37 39.36 5.85
CA GLU A 246 -10.16 38.48 7.00
C GLU A 246 -8.79 37.81 6.87
N PRO A 247 -7.87 37.97 7.83
CA PRO A 247 -6.58 37.31 7.78
C PRO A 247 -6.74 35.80 8.02
N GLU A 248 -6.23 34.99 7.09
CA GLU A 248 -6.26 33.54 7.19
C GLU A 248 -4.85 32.98 7.14
N GLN A 249 -4.37 32.47 8.27
CA GLN A 249 -3.01 31.98 8.37
C GLN A 249 -2.87 30.58 7.78
N LEU A 250 -1.94 30.41 6.85
CA LEU A 250 -1.55 29.11 6.32
C LEU A 250 -0.35 28.52 7.06
N PRO A 251 -0.24 27.18 7.19
CA PRO A 251 0.96 26.55 7.70
C PRO A 251 2.18 26.86 6.82
N GLY A 252 3.36 26.95 7.44
CA GLY A 252 4.59 27.37 6.77
C GLY A 252 4.95 26.51 5.55
N SER A 253 4.88 25.18 5.68
CA SER A 253 5.13 24.25 4.58
C SER A 253 4.17 24.43 3.40
N LEU A 254 2.87 24.62 3.66
CA LEU A 254 1.90 24.92 2.61
C LEU A 254 2.18 26.28 1.95
N TRP A 255 2.44 27.31 2.75
CA TRP A 255 2.74 28.64 2.23
C TRP A 255 4.01 28.67 1.37
N ASP A 256 5.09 28.04 1.85
CA ASP A 256 6.36 27.96 1.14
C ASP A 256 6.23 27.12 -0.15
N ALA A 257 5.43 26.05 -0.14
CA ALA A 257 5.11 25.28 -1.34
C ALA A 257 4.40 26.12 -2.41
N LEU A 258 3.40 26.90 -1.99
CA LEU A 258 2.60 27.74 -2.90
C LEU A 258 3.40 28.92 -3.46
N ARG A 259 4.30 29.50 -2.67
CA ARG A 259 5.12 30.66 -3.06
C ARG A 259 6.30 30.33 -3.96
N LYS A 260 6.61 29.05 -4.13
CA LYS A 260 7.75 28.58 -4.93
C LYS A 260 7.58 28.87 -6.43
N PHE A 261 6.34 29.05 -6.88
CA PHE A 261 5.94 29.23 -8.28
C PHE A 261 5.18 30.55 -8.45
#